data_AF-A0A0K0E777-F1
#
_entry.id   AF-A0A0K0E777-F1
#
_cell.length_a   1.000
_cell.length_b   1.000
_cell.length_c   1.000
_cell.angle_alpha   90.00
_cell.angle_beta   90.00
_cell.angle_gamma   90.00
#
_symmetry.space_group_name_H-M   'P 1'
#
loop_
_entity.id
_entity.type
_entity.pdbx_description
1 polymer ?
#
loop_
_entity_poly.entity_id
_entity_poly.type
_entity_poly.pdbx_seq_one_letter_code
_entity_poly.pdbx_strand_id
1 'polypeptide(L)'
;MISIPTITHVPLYGIEVAKIGSRFLPPYTVEYSLESTNRNYFIIEQHNFWGILKIVKPISGPQEMEIKIHIYAKSRSQILMGHTIAIIYLNIDDYRLH
;
A
#
# COMPACT_ATOMS: atom_id res chain seq x y z
N MET A 1 13.18 6.68 2.36
CA MET A 1 13.28 5.22 2.24
C MET A 1 12.88 4.65 3.59
N ILE A 2 11.92 3.71 3.62
CA ILE A 2 11.46 3.07 4.86
C ILE A 2 12.17 1.72 4.95
N SER A 3 12.84 1.45 6.07
CA SER A 3 13.50 0.16 6.34
C SER A 3 12.69 -0.64 7.33
N ILE A 4 12.43 -1.90 7.02
CA ILE A 4 11.77 -2.85 7.93
C ILE A 4 12.62 -4.12 8.07
N PRO A 5 12.61 -4.78 9.25
CA PRO A 5 13.31 -6.04 9.43
C PRO A 5 12.68 -7.16 8.58
N THR A 6 13.38 -8.28 8.46
CA THR A 6 12.83 -9.50 7.87
C THR A 6 11.55 -9.91 8.61
N ILE A 7 10.48 -10.16 7.85
CA ILE A 7 9.18 -10.56 8.38
C ILE A 7 9.04 -12.06 8.26
N THR A 8 9.13 -12.78 9.38
CA THR A 8 9.01 -14.24 9.45
C THR A 8 7.58 -14.70 9.69
N HIS A 9 6.76 -13.88 10.34
CA HIS A 9 5.37 -14.17 10.66
C HIS A 9 4.49 -12.96 10.31
N VAL A 10 3.35 -13.24 9.68
CA VAL A 10 2.32 -12.24 9.39
C VAL A 10 1.02 -12.70 10.03
N PRO A 11 0.40 -11.89 10.92
CA PRO A 11 -0.88 -12.22 11.50
C PRO A 11 -1.97 -12.27 10.43
N LEU A 12 -3.09 -12.93 10.72
CA LEU A 12 -4.19 -13.14 9.77
C LEU A 12 -4.69 -11.85 9.09
N TYR A 13 -4.63 -10.72 9.80
CA TYR A 13 -5.10 -9.41 9.33
C TYR A 13 -4.04 -8.56 8.63
N GLY A 14 -2.83 -9.11 8.42
CA GLY A 14 -1.69 -8.42 7.86
C GLY A 14 -1.01 -7.44 8.82
N ILE A 15 0.11 -6.87 8.39
CA ILE A 15 0.87 -5.85 9.10
C ILE A 15 0.72 -4.53 8.35
N GLU A 16 0.17 -3.50 8.99
CA GLU A 16 0.14 -2.14 8.41
C GLU A 16 1.56 -1.59 8.31
N VAL A 17 1.96 -1.17 7.11
CA VAL A 17 3.30 -0.62 6.85
C VAL A 17 3.27 0.81 6.32
N ALA A 18 2.17 1.23 5.71
CA ALA A 18 1.98 2.61 5.28
C ALA A 18 0.51 2.97 5.18
N LYS A 19 0.22 4.27 5.33
CA LYS A 19 -1.11 4.83 5.17
C LYS A 19 -1.05 6.03 4.24
N ILE A 20 -1.86 6.02 3.18
CA ILE A 20 -1.86 7.03 2.13
C ILE A 20 -3.19 7.77 2.18
N GLY A 21 -3.15 9.05 2.56
CA GLY A 21 -4.33 9.92 2.61
C GLY A 21 -4.51 10.68 1.32
N SER A 22 -5.73 10.67 0.79
CA SER A 22 -6.11 11.61 -0.25
C SER A 22 -6.73 12.87 0.34
N ARG A 23 -6.46 14.02 -0.30
CA ARG A 23 -7.10 15.31 -0.02
C ARG A 23 -8.30 15.60 -0.93
N PHE A 24 -8.79 14.61 -1.68
CA PHE A 24 -10.02 14.79 -2.46
C PHE A 24 -11.18 15.12 -1.51
N LEU A 25 -11.84 16.25 -1.76
CA LEU A 25 -13.00 16.71 -1.00
C LEU A 25 -14.30 16.22 -1.66
N PRO A 26 -15.42 16.15 -0.92
CA PRO A 26 -16.72 16.01 -1.54
C PRO A 26 -16.90 17.04 -2.67
N PRO A 27 -17.48 16.66 -3.83
CA PRO A 27 -18.25 15.45 -4.09
C PRO A 27 -17.45 14.25 -4.63
N TYR A 28 -16.12 14.24 -4.52
CA TYR A 28 -15.29 13.16 -5.05
C TYR A 28 -15.21 11.95 -4.12
N THR A 29 -15.13 10.77 -4.71
CA THR A 29 -14.73 9.52 -4.05
C THR A 29 -13.30 9.16 -4.46
N VAL A 30 -12.60 8.41 -3.62
CA VAL A 30 -11.28 7.86 -3.94
C VAL A 30 -11.35 6.35 -4.08
N GLU A 31 -10.53 5.79 -4.96
CA GLU A 31 -10.29 4.36 -5.07
C GLU A 31 -8.78 4.10 -5.08
N TYR A 32 -8.34 3.12 -4.29
CA TYR A 32 -6.95 2.68 -4.25
C TYR A 32 -6.79 1.29 -4.89
N SER A 33 -5.76 1.12 -5.71
CA SER A 33 -5.43 -0.16 -6.32
C SER A 33 -3.92 -0.39 -6.32
N LEU A 34 -3.49 -1.61 -6.00
CA LEU A 34 -2.10 -2.01 -6.12
C LEU A 34 -1.80 -2.47 -7.54
N GLU A 35 -0.61 -2.09 -8.00
CA GLU A 35 0.01 -2.68 -9.19
C GLU A 35 0.09 -4.21 -9.05
N SER A 36 -0.15 -4.90 -10.16
CA SER A 36 -0.30 -6.36 -10.21
C SER A 36 0.89 -7.11 -9.60
N THR A 37 2.11 -6.62 -9.85
CA THR A 37 3.37 -7.20 -9.34
C THR A 37 3.50 -7.12 -7.82
N ASN A 38 2.84 -6.17 -7.16
CA ASN A 38 2.91 -5.99 -5.71
C ASN A 38 1.87 -6.83 -4.94
N ARG A 39 0.83 -7.36 -5.62
CA ARG A 39 -0.28 -8.07 -4.95
C ARG A 39 0.08 -9.39 -4.30
N ASN A 40 1.26 -9.94 -4.57
CA ASN A 40 1.69 -11.19 -3.95
C ASN A 40 1.98 -11.04 -2.46
N TYR A 41 2.59 -9.91 -2.06
CA TYR A 41 3.04 -9.65 -0.69
C TYR A 41 2.23 -8.58 0.02
N PHE A 42 1.55 -7.72 -0.75
CA PHE A 42 0.84 -6.56 -0.24
C PHE A 42 -0.65 -6.59 -0.59
N ILE A 43 -1.45 -6.01 0.29
CA ILE A 43 -2.82 -5.59 0.00
C ILE A 43 -3.00 -4.12 0.33
N ILE A 44 -3.95 -3.48 -0.32
CA ILE A 44 -4.36 -2.10 -0.04
C ILE A 44 -5.82 -2.14 0.41
N GLU A 45 -6.07 -1.75 1.64
CA GLU A 45 -7.43 -1.66 2.20
C GLU A 45 -7.87 -0.21 2.19
N GLN A 46 -9.08 0.06 1.72
CA GLN A 46 -9.62 1.42 1.71
C GLN A 46 -10.49 1.68 2.94
N HIS A 47 -10.16 2.74 3.68
CA HIS A 47 -10.93 3.24 4.81
C HIS A 47 -11.22 4.73 4.59
N ASN A 48 -12.43 5.06 4.15
CA ASN A 48 -12.81 6.42 3.73
C ASN A 48 -11.85 6.97 2.65
N PHE A 49 -11.14 8.06 2.96
CA PHE A 49 -10.16 8.72 2.08
C PHE A 49 -8.72 8.22 2.30
N TRP A 50 -8.55 7.05 2.93
CA TRP A 50 -7.25 6.48 3.24
C TRP A 50 -7.09 5.12 2.58
N GLY A 51 -5.95 4.89 1.94
CA GLY A 51 -5.46 3.57 1.56
C GLY A 51 -4.46 3.07 2.60
N ILE A 52 -4.73 1.92 3.21
CA ILE A 52 -3.88 1.26 4.21
C ILE A 52 -3.13 0.13 3.52
N LEU A 53 -1.82 0.31 3.33
CA LEU A 53 -0.95 -0.71 2.76
C LEU A 53 -0.57 -1.70 3.86
N LYS A 54 -0.85 -2.97 3.60
CA LYS A 54 -0.51 -4.06 4.52
C LYS A 54 0.36 -5.11 3.85
N ILE A 55 1.27 -5.69 4.63
CA ILE A 55 1.98 -6.92 4.29
C ILE A 55 1.12 -8.10 4.71
N VAL A 56 0.91 -9.05 3.79
CA VAL A 56 0.07 -10.25 4.00
C VAL A 56 0.83 -11.57 3.91
N LYS A 57 2.11 -11.52 3.53
CA LYS A 57 2.99 -12.68 3.50
C LYS A 57 4.35 -12.34 4.08
N PRO A 58 5.04 -13.32 4.70
CA PRO A 58 6.43 -13.19 5.10
C PRO A 58 7.30 -12.69 3.95
N ILE A 59 8.30 -11.87 4.28
CA ILE A 59 9.26 -11.33 3.31
C ILE A 59 10.65 -11.38 3.94
N SER A 60 11.55 -12.14 3.31
CA SER A 60 12.94 -12.30 3.73
C SER A 60 13.82 -11.21 3.11
N GLY A 61 14.64 -10.56 3.91
CA GLY A 61 15.69 -9.66 3.43
C GLY A 61 16.98 -10.39 3.01
N PRO A 62 17.99 -9.66 2.52
CA PRO A 62 17.93 -8.26 2.14
C PRO A 62 17.28 -8.05 0.76
N GLN A 63 16.27 -7.19 0.64
CA GLN A 63 15.71 -6.81 -0.66
C GLN A 63 15.05 -5.43 -0.66
N GLU A 64 15.13 -4.73 -1.79
CA GLU A 64 14.40 -3.50 -2.04
C GLU A 64 13.14 -3.79 -2.85
N MET A 65 12.02 -3.16 -2.45
CA MET A 65 10.73 -3.31 -3.11
C MET A 65 10.15 -1.94 -3.46
N GLU A 66 9.80 -1.75 -4.73
CA GLU A 66 9.01 -0.62 -5.19
C GLU A 66 7.53 -1.02 -5.21
N ILE A 67 6.71 -0.31 -4.42
CA ILE A 67 5.27 -0.55 -4.33
C ILE A 67 4.55 0.61 -5.00
N LYS A 68 3.76 0.30 -6.05
CA LYS A 68 2.96 1.28 -6.78
C LYS A 68 1.50 1.17 -6.41
N ILE A 69 0.94 2.29 -5.94
CA ILE A 69 -0.45 2.41 -5.55
C ILE A 69 -1.11 3.44 -6.47
N HIS A 70 -2.06 2.99 -7.25
CA HIS A 70 -2.90 3.82 -8.10
C HIS A 70 -4.01 4.41 -7.23
N ILE A 71 -4.17 5.73 -7.32
CA ILE A 71 -5.17 6.50 -6.59
C ILE A 71 -6.05 7.18 -7.65
N TYR A 72 -7.31 6.75 -7.72
CA TYR A 72 -8.28 7.29 -8.66
C TYR A 72 -9.23 8.23 -7.93
N ALA A 73 -9.31 9.47 -8.38
CA ALA A 73 -10.40 10.38 -8.02
C ALA A 73 -11.57 10.11 -8.96
N LYS A 74 -12.73 9.78 -8.41
CA LYS A 74 -13.97 9.58 -9.16
C LYS A 74 -15.03 10.56 -8.71
N SER A 75 -15.89 11.00 -9.62
CA SER A 75 -17.11 11.73 -9.25
C SER A 75 -18.14 10.80 -8.63
N ARG A 76 -19.24 11.37 -8.09
CA ARG A 76 -20.40 10.57 -7.62
C ARG A 76 -20.95 9.63 -8.70
N SER A 77 -20.88 10.04 -9.97
CA SER A 77 -21.31 9.24 -11.12
C SER A 77 -20.23 8.24 -11.61
N GLN A 78 -19.19 7.98 -10.80
CA GLN A 78 -18.09 7.04 -11.10
C GLN A 78 -17.23 7.39 -12.32
N ILE A 79 -17.31 8.63 -12.80
CA ILE A 79 -16.45 9.13 -13.87
C ILE A 79 -15.06 9.42 -13.29
N LEU A 80 -14.02 8.92 -13.95
CA LEU A 80 -12.62 9.19 -13.58
C LEU A 80 -12.32 10.68 -13.79
N MET A 81 -11.97 11.35 -12.70
CA MET A 81 -11.63 12.78 -12.67
C MET A 81 -10.12 13.02 -12.57
N GLY A 82 -9.39 12.07 -11.99
CA GLY A 82 -7.95 12.17 -11.85
C GLY A 82 -7.35 10.84 -11.46
N HIS A 83 -6.08 10.65 -11.83
CA HIS A 83 -5.31 9.47 -11.50
C HIS A 83 -3.93 9.91 -11.05
N THR A 84 -3.51 9.43 -9.89
CA THR A 84 -2.19 9.67 -9.32
C THR A 84 -1.59 8.33 -8.91
N ILE A 85 -0.27 8.19 -9.05
CA ILE A 85 0.45 7.01 -8.60
C ILE A 85 1.32 7.42 -7.41
N ALA A 86 1.06 6.80 -6.26
CA ALA A 86 1.96 6.86 -5.12
C ALA A 86 2.98 5.72 -5.23
N ILE A 87 4.26 6.06 -5.15
CA ILE A 87 5.36 5.09 -5.17
C ILE A 87 5.99 5.05 -3.79
N ILE A 88 6.05 3.86 -3.20
CA ILE A 88 6.65 3.63 -1.90
C ILE A 88 7.88 2.73 -2.10
N TYR A 89 9.03 3.20 -1.63
CA TYR A 89 10.27 2.44 -1.59
C TYR A 89 10.46 1.83 -0.21
N LEU A 90 10.39 0.50 -0.16
CA LEU A 90 10.55 -0.30 1.05
C LEU A 90 11.85 -1.09 0.96
N ASN A 91 12.72 -0.91 1.94
CA ASN A 91 13.90 -1.73 2.12
C ASN A 91 13.61 -2.79 3.20
N ILE A 92 13.92 -4.04 2.93
CA ILE A 92 13.76 -5.15 3.86
C ILE A 92 15.14 -5.61 4.24
N ASP A 93 15.51 -5.40 5.50
CA ASP A 93 16.84 -5.72 6.02
C ASP A 93 16.95 -7.19 6.44
N ASP A 94 18.18 -7.72 6.46
CA ASP A 94 18.50 -9.08 6.93
C ASP A 94 18.42 -9.22 8.46
N TYR A 95 18.06 -8.15 9.18
CA TYR A 95 17.87 -8.22 10.62
C TYR A 95 16.69 -9.15 10.97
N ARG A 96 17.03 -10.27 11.62
CA ARG A 96 16.07 -11.14 12.28
C ARG A 96 15.77 -10.55 13.67
N LEU A 97 14.51 -10.28 13.95
CA LEU A 97 14.07 -10.05 15.34
C LEU A 97 14.29 -11.36 16.10
N HIS A 98 15.31 -11.39 16.95
CA HIS A 98 15.62 -12.50 17.86
C HIS A 98 14.62 -12.55 19.02
#